data_AF-A0A409XIT1-F1
#
_entry.id   AF-A0A409XIT1-F1
#
_cell.length_a   1.000
_cell.length_b   1.000
_cell.length_c   1.000
_cell.angle_alpha   90.00
_cell.angle_beta   90.00
_cell.angle_gamma   90.00
#
_symmetry.space_group_name_H-M   'P 1'
#
loop_
_entity.id
_entity.type
_entity.pdbx_description
1 polymer ?
#
loop_
_entity_poly.entity_id
_entity_poly.type
_entity_poly.pdbx_seq_one_letter_code
_entity_poly.pdbx_strand_id
1 'polypeptide(L)'
;MFSYSKIFTLSFIAISGALSASAAPASQTEFCFFPAPGNYSFESVAFTGELVGVGQGFVPVIEKAPPQGNLGVWTLTNADQGGYHIMNVELGQSVTTVHLTESNLFLPTVTPTGATTYSIECAGANGPQYVIKAVDADQLWTTVPGTRDGDAQQGVANMEMLPANGSDEQRFLLHAL
;
A
#
# COMPACT_ATOMS: atom_id res chain seq x y z
N MET A 1 -62.52 -54.84 -38.95
CA MET A 1 -61.85 -56.15 -38.79
C MET A 1 -60.66 -55.95 -37.86
N PHE A 2 -60.58 -56.79 -36.84
CA PHE A 2 -59.54 -56.81 -35.82
C PHE A 2 -58.14 -57.08 -36.41
N SER A 3 -57.09 -56.46 -35.86
CA SER A 3 -56.01 -57.22 -35.22
C SER A 3 -55.02 -56.32 -34.46
N TYR A 4 -54.77 -56.70 -33.20
CA TYR A 4 -53.71 -56.22 -32.32
C TYR A 4 -52.35 -56.86 -32.70
N SER A 5 -51.22 -56.20 -32.44
CA SER A 5 -50.06 -56.85 -31.80
C SER A 5 -48.95 -55.90 -31.30
N LYS A 6 -48.76 -55.95 -29.98
CA LYS A 6 -47.50 -56.12 -29.22
C LYS A 6 -46.38 -55.06 -29.30
N ILE A 7 -46.41 -54.17 -28.31
CA ILE A 7 -45.36 -53.78 -27.34
C ILE A 7 -43.89 -54.00 -27.75
N PHE A 8 -43.08 -52.94 -27.74
CA PHE A 8 -41.77 -52.93 -27.06
C PHE A 8 -41.47 -51.52 -26.54
N THR A 9 -41.43 -51.41 -25.21
CA THR A 9 -41.07 -50.22 -24.43
C THR A 9 -39.55 -50.16 -24.31
N LEU A 10 -38.94 -49.02 -24.61
CA LEU A 10 -37.56 -48.70 -24.19
C LEU A 10 -37.55 -47.26 -23.66
N SER A 11 -37.72 -47.16 -22.35
CA SER A 11 -37.53 -45.92 -21.60
C SER A 11 -36.03 -45.65 -21.50
N PHE A 12 -35.53 -44.65 -22.20
CA PHE A 12 -34.19 -44.11 -21.90
C PHE A 12 -34.32 -43.20 -20.68
N ILE A 13 -33.74 -43.62 -19.56
CA ILE A 13 -33.53 -42.79 -18.39
C ILE A 13 -32.45 -41.77 -18.77
N ALA A 14 -32.83 -40.50 -18.95
CA ALA A 14 -31.88 -39.40 -18.98
C ALA A 14 -31.36 -39.21 -17.54
N ILE A 15 -30.13 -39.63 -17.29
CA ILE A 15 -29.42 -39.33 -16.05
C ILE A 15 -29.03 -37.85 -16.15
N SER A 16 -29.84 -36.99 -15.53
CA SER A 16 -29.46 -35.61 -15.22
C SER A 16 -28.36 -35.65 -14.16
N GLY A 17 -27.12 -35.90 -14.60
CA GLY A 17 -25.94 -35.67 -13.77
C GLY A 17 -25.80 -34.17 -13.56
N ALA A 18 -26.33 -33.67 -12.45
CA ALA A 18 -25.94 -32.36 -11.94
C ALA A 18 -24.45 -32.45 -11.60
N LEU A 19 -23.60 -31.94 -12.49
CA LEU A 19 -22.23 -31.60 -12.16
C LEU A 19 -22.30 -30.51 -11.09
N SER A 20 -22.21 -30.90 -9.83
CA SER A 20 -21.84 -30.00 -8.75
C SER A 20 -20.42 -29.54 -9.03
N ALA A 21 -20.30 -28.50 -9.85
CA ALA A 21 -19.10 -27.69 -9.89
C ALA A 21 -19.01 -27.04 -8.51
N SER A 22 -18.21 -27.62 -7.61
CA SER A 22 -17.68 -26.83 -6.52
C SER A 22 -16.84 -25.76 -7.21
N ALA A 23 -17.39 -24.56 -7.35
CA ALA A 23 -16.56 -23.40 -7.54
C ALA A 23 -15.57 -23.42 -6.37
N ALA A 24 -14.33 -23.81 -6.63
CA ALA A 24 -13.24 -23.45 -5.75
C ALA A 24 -13.41 -21.94 -5.53
N PRO A 25 -13.35 -21.44 -4.29
CA PRO A 25 -13.35 -20.00 -4.08
C PRO A 25 -12.31 -19.45 -5.03
N ALA A 26 -12.71 -18.52 -5.90
CA ALA A 26 -11.77 -17.83 -6.75
C ALA A 26 -10.69 -17.33 -5.80
N SER A 27 -9.50 -17.91 -5.91
CA SER A 27 -8.32 -17.36 -5.26
C SER A 27 -8.30 -15.94 -5.76
N GLN A 28 -8.70 -15.00 -4.89
CA GLN A 28 -8.50 -13.59 -5.14
C GLN A 28 -6.99 -13.48 -5.28
N THR A 29 -6.54 -13.53 -6.52
CA THR A 29 -5.20 -13.10 -6.86
C THR A 29 -5.26 -11.63 -6.53
N GLU A 30 -4.77 -11.25 -5.36
CA GLU A 30 -4.70 -9.85 -4.96
C GLU A 30 -3.69 -9.19 -5.90
N PHE A 31 -4.20 -8.69 -7.02
CA PHE A 31 -3.43 -7.90 -7.95
C PHE A 31 -3.11 -6.59 -7.27
N CYS A 32 -1.82 -6.31 -7.19
CA CYS A 32 -1.32 -5.05 -6.70
C CYS A 32 -1.53 -4.02 -7.83
N PHE A 33 -2.48 -3.09 -7.64
CA PHE A 33 -2.83 -2.07 -8.63
C PHE A 33 -2.03 -0.80 -8.37
N PHE A 34 -1.56 -0.11 -9.41
CA PHE A 34 -0.97 1.21 -9.21
C PHE A 34 -2.03 2.15 -8.59
N PRO A 35 -1.69 2.86 -7.49
CA PRO A 35 -2.64 3.76 -6.85
C PRO A 35 -3.01 4.88 -7.83
N ALA A 36 -4.30 5.21 -7.93
CA ALA A 36 -4.71 6.38 -8.69
C ALA A 36 -4.32 7.67 -7.92
N PRO A 37 -4.19 8.83 -8.59
CA PRO A 37 -4.14 10.10 -7.88
C PRO A 37 -5.37 10.28 -7.00
N GLY A 38 -5.19 10.78 -5.78
CA GLY A 38 -6.25 10.87 -4.78
C GLY A 38 -5.72 11.03 -3.36
N ASN A 39 -6.62 10.97 -2.39
CA ASN A 39 -6.27 11.03 -0.97
C ASN A 39 -6.14 9.63 -0.40
N TYR A 40 -5.13 9.43 0.44
CA TYR A 40 -4.78 8.15 1.03
C TYR A 40 -4.38 8.29 2.50
N SER A 41 -4.61 7.25 3.29
CA SER A 41 -3.80 6.98 4.48
C SER A 41 -2.74 5.93 4.15
N PHE A 42 -1.59 6.04 4.81
CA PHE A 42 -0.45 5.15 4.62
C PHE A 42 -0.23 4.37 5.92
N GLU A 43 -0.31 3.06 5.86
CA GLU A 43 -0.08 2.18 7.01
C GLU A 43 1.23 1.41 6.79
N SER A 44 2.06 1.31 7.83
CA SER A 44 3.30 0.53 7.76
C SER A 44 3.01 -0.96 7.94
N VAL A 45 3.68 -1.82 7.16
CA VAL A 45 3.52 -3.28 7.30
C VAL A 45 4.33 -3.82 8.49
N ALA A 46 5.55 -3.31 8.72
CA ALA A 46 6.37 -3.73 9.85
C ALA A 46 5.96 -3.13 11.19
N PHE A 47 5.26 -2.00 11.18
CA PHE A 47 4.89 -1.28 12.39
C PHE A 47 3.40 -0.97 12.41
N THR A 48 2.69 -1.39 13.47
CA THR A 48 1.27 -1.09 13.61
C THR A 48 1.06 0.41 13.82
N GLY A 49 0.66 1.10 12.76
CA GLY A 49 0.38 2.53 12.80
C GLY A 49 0.25 3.17 11.42
N GLU A 50 -0.21 4.42 11.40
CA GLU A 50 -0.37 5.22 10.18
C GLU A 50 0.67 6.34 10.12
N LEU A 51 1.04 6.72 8.89
CA LEU A 51 1.93 7.83 8.61
C LEU A 51 1.26 9.16 8.93
N VAL A 52 1.90 9.95 9.79
CA VAL A 52 1.47 11.29 10.19
C VAL A 52 2.49 12.36 9.81
N GLY A 53 1.98 13.57 9.59
CA GLY A 53 2.71 14.66 8.96
C GLY A 53 3.88 15.27 9.72
N VAL A 54 4.06 15.06 11.04
CA VAL A 54 5.08 15.82 11.77
C VAL A 54 5.73 15.08 12.95
N GLY A 55 6.91 14.50 12.72
CA GLY A 55 7.93 14.28 13.75
C GLY A 55 8.87 15.48 13.90
N GLN A 56 9.98 15.31 14.63
CA GLN A 56 11.00 16.35 14.68
C GLN A 56 11.65 16.61 13.32
N GLY A 57 11.88 17.88 12.99
CA GLY A 57 12.52 18.27 11.72
C GLY A 57 11.63 18.11 10.49
N PHE A 58 10.30 18.01 10.67
CA PHE A 58 9.32 17.80 9.60
C PHE A 58 9.46 16.48 8.86
N VAL A 59 10.14 15.50 9.46
CA VAL A 59 10.18 14.12 8.97
C VAL A 59 8.82 13.48 9.28
N PRO A 60 8.15 12.85 8.30
CA PRO A 60 7.00 12.00 8.56
C PRO A 60 7.34 10.91 9.57
N VAL A 61 6.37 10.53 10.41
CA VAL A 61 6.51 9.45 11.39
C VAL A 61 5.33 8.52 11.29
N ILE A 62 5.50 7.26 11.70
CA ILE A 62 4.39 6.32 11.89
C ILE A 62 3.97 6.39 13.34
N GLU A 63 2.68 6.61 13.59
CA GLU A 63 2.10 6.58 14.93
C GLU A 63 1.08 5.45 15.05
N LYS A 64 1.16 4.70 16.15
CA LYS A 64 0.15 3.70 16.49
C LYS A 64 -1.20 4.31 16.83
N ALA A 65 -1.19 5.51 17.40
CA ALA A 65 -2.42 6.26 17.66
C ALA A 65 -2.99 6.77 16.33
N PRO A 66 -4.32 6.82 16.17
CA PRO A 66 -4.92 7.40 14.98
C PRO A 66 -4.45 8.86 14.78
N PRO A 67 -4.14 9.26 13.54
CA PRO A 67 -3.75 10.63 13.21
C PRO A 67 -4.80 11.64 13.67
N GLN A 68 -4.36 12.80 14.18
CA GLN A 68 -5.27 13.89 14.50
C GLN A 68 -5.73 14.63 13.24
N GLY A 69 -7.04 14.70 13.00
CA GLY A 69 -7.59 15.43 11.85
C GLY A 69 -7.07 14.89 10.52
N ASN A 70 -6.68 15.78 9.60
CA ASN A 70 -6.15 15.37 8.29
C ASN A 70 -4.62 15.19 8.28
N LEU A 71 -3.95 15.17 9.43
CA LEU A 71 -2.49 14.98 9.49
C LEU A 71 -2.04 13.61 8.98
N GLY A 72 -2.93 12.61 9.00
CA GLY A 72 -2.69 11.28 8.41
C GLY A 72 -3.19 11.12 6.99
N VAL A 73 -3.72 12.20 6.38
CA VAL A 73 -4.25 12.19 5.02
C VAL A 73 -3.22 12.78 4.08
N TRP A 74 -2.94 12.04 3.02
CA TRP A 74 -1.89 12.35 2.06
C TRP A 74 -2.45 12.31 0.65
N THR A 75 -2.24 13.37 -0.12
CA THR A 75 -2.64 13.44 -1.53
C THR A 75 -1.51 12.93 -2.41
N LEU A 76 -1.85 11.97 -3.28
CA LEU A 76 -1.05 11.57 -4.42
C LEU A 76 -1.48 12.37 -5.65
N THR A 77 -0.53 13.07 -6.26
CA THR A 77 -0.73 13.76 -7.54
C THR A 77 0.27 13.24 -8.56
N ASN A 78 -0.14 13.08 -9.82
CA ASN A 78 0.78 12.66 -10.87
C ASN A 78 1.95 13.66 -10.96
N ALA A 79 3.16 13.11 -11.00
CA ALA A 79 4.38 13.85 -11.27
C ALA A 79 4.89 13.55 -12.67
N ASP A 80 5.95 14.24 -13.07
CA ASP A 80 6.69 13.90 -14.27
C ASP A 80 7.22 12.46 -14.20
N GLN A 81 7.60 11.89 -15.35
CA GLN A 81 8.23 10.57 -15.43
C GLN A 81 7.38 9.38 -14.93
N GLY A 82 6.07 9.58 -14.73
CA GLY A 82 5.13 8.52 -14.34
C GLY A 82 5.14 8.19 -12.85
N GLY A 83 5.70 9.06 -12.01
CA GLY A 83 5.65 8.95 -10.55
C GLY A 83 4.56 9.82 -9.91
N TYR A 84 4.70 10.05 -8.61
CA TYR A 84 3.80 10.85 -7.79
C TYR A 84 4.54 11.92 -7.00
N HIS A 85 3.90 13.07 -6.82
CA HIS A 85 4.19 13.96 -5.69
C HIS A 85 3.24 13.59 -4.56
N ILE A 86 3.79 13.53 -3.34
CA ILE A 86 3.07 13.20 -2.11
C ILE A 86 2.94 14.48 -1.29
N MET A 87 1.73 14.83 -0.84
CA MET A 87 1.46 16.04 -0.07
C MET A 87 0.64 15.72 1.17
N ASN A 88 1.01 16.29 2.33
CA ASN A 88 0.18 16.19 3.53
C ASN A 88 -1.01 17.16 3.40
N VAL A 89 -2.23 16.65 3.57
CA VAL A 89 -3.46 17.44 3.35
C VAL A 89 -3.64 18.55 4.38
N GLU A 90 -3.43 18.26 5.67
CA GLU A 90 -3.59 19.26 6.73
C GLU A 90 -2.57 20.40 6.58
N LEU A 91 -1.31 20.04 6.32
CA LEU A 91 -0.22 21.01 6.22
C LEU A 91 -0.21 21.76 4.89
N GLY A 92 -0.80 21.19 3.84
CA GLY A 92 -0.72 21.72 2.47
C GLY A 92 0.72 21.75 1.93
N GLN A 93 1.55 20.81 2.38
CA GLN A 93 2.99 20.77 2.12
C GLN A 93 3.41 19.44 1.50
N SER A 94 4.33 19.50 0.53
CA SER A 94 4.81 18.34 -0.21
C SER A 94 5.97 17.66 0.50
N VAL A 95 6.10 16.35 0.26
CA VAL A 95 7.27 15.59 0.68
C VAL A 95 8.41 15.81 -0.32
N THR A 96 9.58 16.08 0.22
CA THR A 96 10.86 16.09 -0.48
C THR A 96 11.84 15.13 0.17
N THR A 97 12.99 14.91 -0.47
CA THR A 97 14.10 14.13 0.07
C THR A 97 15.26 15.04 0.43
N VAL A 98 15.76 14.92 1.67
CA VAL A 98 16.94 15.64 2.16
C VAL A 98 18.07 14.66 2.41
N HIS A 99 19.30 15.01 2.00
CA HIS A 99 20.52 14.28 2.34
C HIS A 99 21.24 14.96 3.51
N LEU A 100 21.28 14.30 4.65
CA LEU A 100 22.08 14.69 5.81
C LEU A 100 23.53 14.25 5.59
N THR A 101 24.38 15.17 5.14
CA THR A 101 25.76 14.85 4.74
C THR A 101 26.61 14.29 5.90
N GLU A 102 26.38 14.73 7.14
CA GLU A 102 27.17 14.30 8.31
C GLU A 102 26.98 12.82 8.66
N SER A 103 25.75 12.33 8.53
CA SER A 103 25.38 10.94 8.79
C SER A 103 25.28 10.08 7.53
N ASN A 104 25.42 10.70 6.36
CA ASN A 104 25.14 10.12 5.05
C ASN A 104 23.72 9.48 4.99
N LEU A 105 22.77 10.09 5.70
CA LEU A 105 21.39 9.60 5.80
C LEU A 105 20.49 10.41 4.86
N PHE A 106 19.56 9.74 4.21
CA PHE A 106 18.51 10.41 3.45
C PHE A 106 17.19 10.31 4.20
N LEU A 107 16.41 11.39 4.19
CA LEU A 107 15.15 11.49 4.91
C LEU A 107 14.05 11.99 3.98
N PRO A 108 12.83 11.43 4.04
CA PRO A 108 11.67 12.13 3.54
C PRO A 108 11.34 13.28 4.51
N THR A 109 11.01 14.45 3.99
CA THR A 109 10.71 15.64 4.79
C THR A 109 9.56 16.42 4.17
N VAL A 110 8.62 16.85 5.00
CA VAL A 110 7.49 17.68 4.59
C VAL A 110 7.93 19.15 4.57
N THR A 111 7.80 19.83 3.43
CA THR A 111 8.25 21.22 3.31
C THR A 111 7.30 22.06 2.46
N PRO A 112 7.27 23.40 2.66
CA PRO A 112 6.48 24.31 1.83
C PRO A 112 7.06 24.53 0.43
N THR A 113 8.27 24.06 0.14
CA THR A 113 8.96 24.33 -1.13
C THR A 113 9.50 23.06 -1.76
N GLY A 114 9.17 22.86 -3.05
CA GLY A 114 9.62 21.71 -3.82
C GLY A 114 8.81 20.44 -3.54
N ALA A 115 8.98 19.46 -4.41
CA ALA A 115 8.41 18.13 -4.27
C ALA A 115 9.39 17.14 -4.91
N THR A 116 9.61 16.01 -4.25
CA THR A 116 10.36 14.90 -4.84
C THR A 116 9.38 14.00 -5.59
N THR A 117 9.77 13.56 -6.78
CA THR A 117 9.02 12.55 -7.53
C THR A 117 9.30 11.17 -6.95
N TYR A 118 8.26 10.49 -6.48
CA TYR A 118 8.33 9.13 -5.96
C TYR A 118 7.68 8.15 -6.93
N SER A 119 8.30 6.99 -7.16
CA SER A 119 7.58 5.84 -7.72
C SER A 119 6.93 5.06 -6.58
N ILE A 120 5.68 4.67 -6.78
CA ILE A 120 4.95 3.78 -5.86
C ILE A 120 4.76 2.47 -6.60
N GLU A 121 5.46 1.44 -6.11
CA GLU A 121 5.64 0.17 -6.79
C GLU A 121 5.11 -0.98 -5.95
N CYS A 122 4.58 -2.00 -6.60
CA CYS A 122 4.04 -3.18 -5.93
C CYS A 122 5.16 -4.01 -5.28
N ALA A 123 5.05 -4.27 -3.98
CA ALA A 123 6.08 -4.92 -3.17
C ALA A 123 6.07 -6.46 -3.21
N GLY A 124 5.09 -7.09 -3.89
CA GLY A 124 5.06 -8.55 -4.06
C GLY A 124 3.66 -9.14 -4.28
N ALA A 125 3.60 -10.48 -4.36
CA ALA A 125 2.40 -11.24 -4.73
C ALA A 125 1.37 -11.44 -3.59
N ASN A 126 1.64 -10.92 -2.38
CA ASN A 126 0.87 -11.19 -1.16
C ASN A 126 -0.05 -10.01 -0.77
N GLY A 127 -0.66 -9.35 -1.74
CA GLY A 127 -1.63 -8.28 -1.49
C GLY A 127 -1.19 -6.88 -1.92
N PRO A 128 -2.00 -5.85 -1.61
CA PRO A 128 -1.77 -4.46 -2.02
C PRO A 128 -0.72 -3.78 -1.15
N GLN A 129 0.48 -4.36 -1.07
CA GLN A 129 1.64 -3.78 -0.39
C GLN A 129 2.49 -3.03 -1.40
N TYR A 130 2.93 -1.84 -1.04
CA TYR A 130 3.69 -0.94 -1.90
C TYR A 130 5.02 -0.56 -1.27
N VAL A 131 6.03 -0.33 -2.10
CA VAL A 131 7.24 0.40 -1.74
C VAL A 131 7.17 1.81 -2.33
N ILE A 132 7.75 2.78 -1.62
CA ILE A 132 7.78 4.18 -2.05
C ILE A 132 9.24 4.55 -2.26
N LYS A 133 9.60 4.85 -3.51
CA LYS A 133 10.98 5.05 -3.94
C LYS A 133 11.20 6.47 -4.44
N ALA A 134 12.22 7.16 -3.97
CA ALA A 134 12.62 8.42 -4.62
C ALA A 134 13.31 8.10 -5.95
N VAL A 135 12.82 8.68 -7.04
CA VAL A 135 13.30 8.40 -8.40
C VAL A 135 14.75 8.85 -8.60
N ASP A 136 15.18 9.90 -7.91
CA ASP A 136 16.52 10.49 -8.03
C ASP A 136 17.58 9.86 -7.11
N ALA A 137 17.17 9.30 -5.96
CA ALA A 137 18.09 8.76 -4.96
C ALA A 137 18.23 7.21 -4.99
N ASP A 138 17.37 6.50 -5.72
CA ASP A 138 17.31 5.03 -5.74
C ASP A 138 17.14 4.40 -4.33
N GLN A 139 16.44 5.10 -3.45
CA GLN A 139 16.19 4.69 -2.06
C GLN A 139 14.70 4.60 -1.75
N LEU A 140 14.36 3.68 -0.86
CA LEU A 140 13.01 3.40 -0.41
C LEU A 140 12.75 4.03 0.95
N TRP A 141 11.54 4.53 1.12
CA TRP A 141 11.00 4.85 2.44
C TRP A 141 11.07 3.61 3.31
N THR A 142 11.66 3.76 4.49
CA THR A 142 11.86 2.68 5.46
C THR A 142 11.41 3.15 6.83
N THR A 143 10.55 2.36 7.46
CA THR A 143 10.08 2.59 8.83
C THR A 143 11.17 2.12 9.81
N VAL A 144 11.66 3.01 10.67
CA VAL A 144 12.70 2.70 11.66
C VAL A 144 12.14 2.98 13.05
N PRO A 145 12.25 2.05 14.03
CA PRO A 145 11.78 2.29 15.38
C PRO A 145 12.30 3.62 15.93
N GLY A 146 11.43 4.40 16.58
CA GLY A 146 11.83 5.66 17.17
C GLY A 146 12.94 5.45 18.22
N THR A 147 14.01 6.23 18.10
CA THR A 147 15.23 6.06 18.90
C THR A 147 15.27 6.96 20.14
N ARG A 148 14.28 7.83 20.36
CA ARG A 148 14.21 8.64 21.59
C ARG A 148 13.57 7.85 22.72
N ASP A 149 13.96 8.21 23.94
CA ASP A 149 13.36 7.69 25.16
C ASP A 149 11.85 7.93 25.15
N GLY A 150 11.07 6.84 25.12
CA GLY A 150 9.61 6.88 25.10
C GLY A 150 8.98 6.64 23.74
N ASP A 151 9.68 6.80 22.61
CA ASP A 151 9.11 6.60 21.27
C ASP A 151 8.63 5.15 21.07
N ALA A 152 9.47 4.19 21.46
CA ALA A 152 9.13 2.77 21.42
C ALA A 152 7.96 2.41 22.36
N GLN A 153 7.80 3.15 23.48
CA GLN A 153 6.68 2.95 24.41
C GLN A 153 5.38 3.62 23.92
N GLN A 154 5.51 4.74 23.19
CA GLN A 154 4.41 5.50 22.61
C GLN A 154 3.95 4.93 21.27
N GLY A 155 4.72 4.00 20.70
CA GLY A 155 4.41 3.39 19.42
C GLY A 155 4.67 4.35 18.27
N VAL A 156 5.83 5.01 18.28
CA VAL A 156 6.28 5.93 17.21
C VAL A 156 7.46 5.32 16.47
N ALA A 157 7.42 5.38 15.14
CA ALA A 157 8.55 5.04 14.28
C ALA A 157 8.89 6.22 13.35
N ASN A 158 10.17 6.42 13.11
CA ASN A 158 10.67 7.43 12.17
C ASN A 158 10.67 6.88 10.75
N MET A 159 10.74 7.80 9.78
CA MET A 159 10.92 7.47 8.38
C MET A 159 12.33 7.85 7.91
N GLU A 160 13.02 6.90 7.31
CA GLU A 160 14.30 7.08 6.64
C GLU A 160 14.21 6.67 5.17
N MET A 161 15.22 7.02 4.38
CA MET A 161 15.37 6.53 3.01
C MET A 161 16.61 5.64 2.92
N LEU A 162 16.40 4.35 2.70
CA LEU A 162 17.45 3.34 2.67
C LEU A 162 17.43 2.56 1.35
N PRO A 163 18.56 1.96 0.92
CA PRO A 163 18.56 1.05 -0.22
C PRO A 163 17.55 -0.08 -0.06
N ALA A 164 17.03 -0.59 -1.17
CA ALA A 164 16.11 -1.71 -1.16
C ALA A 164 16.74 -2.95 -0.53
N ASN A 165 16.10 -3.51 0.49
CA ASN A 165 16.50 -4.75 1.16
C ASN A 165 15.36 -5.79 1.17
N GLY A 166 14.16 -5.41 0.72
CA GLY A 166 12.99 -6.28 0.60
C GLY A 166 12.28 -6.57 1.93
N SER A 167 12.64 -5.87 3.01
CA SER A 167 12.07 -6.06 4.34
C SER A 167 10.66 -5.45 4.45
N ASP A 168 9.91 -5.87 5.47
CA ASP A 168 8.55 -5.37 5.70
C ASP A 168 8.56 -3.90 6.17
N GLU A 169 9.69 -3.40 6.70
CA GLU A 169 9.90 -2.00 7.07
C GLU A 169 9.82 -1.05 5.87
N GLN A 170 10.03 -1.58 4.65
CA GLN A 170 9.97 -0.82 3.40
C GLN A 170 8.61 -0.90 2.72
N ARG A 171 7.63 -1.57 3.35
CA ARG A 171 6.33 -1.85 2.74
C ARG A 171 5.22 -1.11 3.45
N PHE A 172 4.28 -0.62 2.65
CA PHE A 172 3.15 0.17 3.09
C PHE A 172 1.86 -0.33 2.46
N LEU A 173 0.77 -0.27 3.23
CA LEU A 173 -0.59 -0.37 2.70
C LEU A 173 -1.10 1.06 2.44
N LEU A 174 -1.71 1.27 1.28
CA LEU A 174 -2.28 2.56 0.88
C LEU A 174 -3.80 2.42 0.85
N HIS A 175 -4.47 3.10 1.78
CA HIS A 175 -5.93 3.07 1.89
C HIS A 175 -6.51 4.32 1.24
N ALA A 176 -7.28 4.17 0.16
CA ALA A 176 -7.94 5.30 -0.50
C ALA A 176 -9.07 5.87 0.38
N LEU A 177 -9.23 7.21 0.38
CA LEU A 177 -10.16 7.96 1.23
C LEU A 177 -11.22 8.73 0.43
#